data_AF-A0A7C3VKW4-F1
#
_entry.id   AF-A0A7C3VKW4-F1
#
_cell.length_a   1.000
_cell.length_b   1.000
_cell.length_c   1.000
_cell.angle_alpha   90.00
_cell.angle_beta   90.00
_cell.angle_gamma   90.00
#
_symmetry.space_group_name_H-M   'P 1'
#
loop_
_entity.id
_entity.type
_entity.pdbx_description
1 polymer ?
#
loop_
_entity_poly.entity_id
_entity_poly.type
_entity_poly.pdbx_seq_one_letter_code
_entity_poly.pdbx_strand_id
1 'polypeptide(L)' 'PILGGWPGRPGHFIANGGFKIGFGMAPKVAEIMADLVLEGHDQIPDGFRVTACL' A
#
# COMPACT_ATOMS: atom_id res chain seq x y z
N PRO A 1 1.59 7.08 -3.46
CA PRO A 1 2.03 5.70 -3.75
C PRO A 1 0.82 4.84 -4.07
N ILE A 2 1.04 3.71 -4.73
CA ILE A 2 0.02 2.70 -4.98
C ILE A 2 0.23 1.56 -3.98
N LEU A 3 -0.78 1.30 -3.17
CA LEU A 3 -0.78 0.40 -2.03
C LEU A 3 -1.95 -0.59 -2.09
N GLY A 4 -1.74 -1.81 -1.59
CA GLY A 4 -2.81 -2.80 -1.36
C GLY A 4 -2.55 -4.15 -2.02
N GLY A 5 -3.56 -5.02 -2.01
CA GLY A 5 -3.47 -6.36 -2.59
C GLY A 5 -3.28 -6.32 -4.12
N TRP A 6 -2.49 -7.24 -4.66
CA TRP A 6 -2.31 -7.40 -6.10
C TRP A 6 -3.52 -8.14 -6.70
N PRO A 7 -4.26 -7.53 -7.65
CA PRO A 7 -5.40 -8.16 -8.32
C PRO A 7 -5.07 -9.51 -8.97
N GLY A 8 -5.80 -10.57 -8.59
CA GLY A 8 -5.58 -11.92 -9.12
C GLY A 8 -4.37 -12.66 -8.52
N ARG A 9 -3.73 -12.11 -7.48
CA ARG A 9 -2.64 -12.78 -6.74
C ARG A 9 -2.89 -12.72 -5.23
N PRO A 10 -3.67 -13.67 -4.68
CA PRO A 10 -3.93 -13.73 -3.24
C PRO A 10 -2.63 -13.73 -2.41
N GLY A 11 -2.64 -13.00 -1.30
CA GLY A 11 -1.48 -12.86 -0.41
C GLY A 11 -0.31 -12.03 -0.97
N HIS A 12 -0.40 -11.51 -2.19
CA HIS A 12 0.61 -10.60 -2.74
C HIS A 12 0.16 -9.15 -2.56
N PHE A 13 1.10 -8.29 -2.20
CA PHE A 13 0.83 -6.89 -1.91
C PHE A 13 1.75 -5.97 -2.73
N ILE A 14 1.24 -4.80 -3.06
CA ILE A 14 1.94 -3.73 -3.75
C ILE A 14 2.16 -2.62 -2.73
N ALA A 15 3.41 -2.17 -2.62
CA ALA A 15 3.78 -0.94 -1.94
C ALA A 15 4.76 -0.20 -2.87
N ASN A 16 4.23 0.51 -3.85
CA ASN A 16 5.02 1.10 -4.93
C ASN A 16 4.78 2.60 -5.06
N GLY A 17 5.77 3.33 -5.57
CA GLY A 17 5.75 4.78 -5.73
C GLY A 17 6.42 5.51 -4.57
N GLY A 18 6.27 6.83 -4.55
CA GLY A 18 7.02 7.72 -3.65
C GLY A 18 8.18 8.41 -4.35
N PHE A 19 8.74 7.86 -5.43
CA PHE A 19 9.76 8.49 -6.27
C PHE A 19 10.81 9.25 -5.43
N LYS A 20 10.98 10.56 -5.63
CA LYS A 20 11.93 11.41 -4.91
C LYS A 20 11.59 11.64 -3.43
N ILE A 21 10.35 11.41 -3.01
CA ILE A 21 9.88 11.60 -1.63
C ILE A 21 9.72 10.28 -0.86
N GLY A 22 10.09 9.15 -1.46
CA GLY A 22 9.86 7.81 -0.91
C GLY A 22 10.45 7.63 0.49
N PHE A 23 11.62 8.23 0.77
CA PHE A 23 12.26 8.13 2.08
C PHE A 23 11.42 8.74 3.20
N GLY A 24 10.83 9.92 2.96
CA GLY A 24 9.95 10.58 3.94
C GLY A 24 8.60 9.87 4.11
N MET A 25 8.12 9.20 3.05
CA MET A 25 6.85 8.47 3.09
C MET A 25 6.98 7.06 3.68
N ALA A 26 8.18 6.46 3.63
CA ALA A 26 8.39 5.06 3.97
C ALA A 26 7.88 4.67 5.36
N PRO A 27 8.09 5.44 6.45
CA PRO A 27 7.61 5.06 7.78
C PRO A 27 6.08 4.87 7.82
N LYS A 28 5.31 5.82 7.27
CA LYS A 28 3.85 5.73 7.30
C LYS A 28 3.30 4.67 6.36
N VAL A 29 3.95 4.47 5.21
CA VAL A 29 3.60 3.37 4.29
C VAL A 29 3.86 2.02 4.96
N ALA A 30 4.99 1.86 5.66
CA ALA A 30 5.32 0.62 6.35
C ALA A 30 4.31 0.28 7.45
N GLU A 31 3.90 1.27 8.24
CA GLU A 31 2.85 1.12 9.26
C GLU A 31 1.53 0.60 8.65
N ILE A 32 1.03 1.29 7.62
CA ILE A 32 -0.24 0.91 6.96
C ILE A 32 -0.15 -0.49 6.31
N MET A 33 0.98 -0.80 5.67
CA MET A 33 1.16 -2.10 5.02
C MET A 33 1.34 -3.23 6.04
N ALA A 34 1.99 -2.99 7.18
CA ALA A 34 2.13 -3.99 8.23
C ALA A 34 0.77 -4.33 8.86
N ASP A 35 -0.03 -3.32 9.19
CA ASP A 35 -1.40 -3.50 9.70
C ASP A 35 -2.26 -4.31 8.72
N LEU A 36 -2.18 -4.00 7.42
CA LEU A 36 -2.92 -4.72 6.39
C LEU A 36 -2.46 -6.18 6.26
N VAL A 37 -1.14 -6.42 6.21
CA VAL A 37 -0.57 -7.73 5.90
C VAL A 37 -0.68 -8.70 7.08
N LEU A 38 -0.45 -8.21 8.30
CA LEU A 38 -0.39 -9.03 9.50
C LEU A 38 -1.75 -9.17 10.18
N GLU A 39 -2.50 -8.07 10.24
CA GLU A 39 -3.74 -7.98 11.03
C GLU A 39 -5.00 -7.86 10.16
N GLY A 40 -4.84 -7.69 8.85
CA GLY A 40 -5.96 -7.46 7.93
C GLY A 40 -6.63 -6.09 8.10
N HIS A 41 -6.00 -5.15 8.82
CA HIS A 41 -6.58 -3.83 9.07
C HIS A 41 -6.24 -2.87 7.92
N ASP A 42 -7.23 -2.61 7.06
CA ASP A 42 -7.06 -1.74 5.90
C ASP A 42 -7.23 -0.25 6.28
N GLN A 43 -6.11 0.46 6.31
CA GLN A 43 -6.06 1.92 6.50
C GLN A 43 -5.57 2.67 5.25
N ILE A 44 -5.61 2.04 4.07
CA ILE A 44 -5.12 2.67 2.83
C ILE A 44 -6.06 3.80 2.42
N PRO A 45 -5.56 5.05 2.25
CA PRO A 45 -6.37 6.14 1.73
C PRO A 45 -6.82 5.85 0.29
N ASP A 46 -8.05 6.23 -0.08
CA ASP A 46 -8.65 5.84 -1.35
C ASP A 46 -7.81 6.22 -2.59
N GLY A 47 -7.23 7.41 -2.60
CA GLY A 47 -6.36 7.86 -3.70
C GLY A 47 -5.02 7.11 -3.82
N PHE A 48 -4.73 6.20 -2.89
CA PHE A 48 -3.51 5.40 -2.86
C PHE A 48 -3.77 3.93 -3.16
N ARG A 49 -5.04 3.53 -3.36
CA ARG A 49 -5.41 2.13 -3.62
C ARG A 49 -4.97 1.71 -5.02
N VAL A 50 -4.60 0.44 -5.19
CA VAL A 50 -4.39 -0.18 -6.52
C VAL A 50 -5.61 0.02 -7.42
N THR A 51 -6.82 -0.05 -6.86
CA THR A 51 -8.08 0.13 -7.60
C THR A 51 -8.28 1.56 -8.13
N ALA A 52 -7.59 2.56 -7.59
CA ALA A 52 -7.66 3.92 -8.12
C ALA A 52 -6.92 4.09 -9.46
N CYS A 53 -6.21 3.05 -9.93
CA CYS A 53 -5.50 3.03 -11.20
C CYS A 53 -6.13 2.09 -12.25
N LEU A 54 -7.27 1.48 -11.92
CA LEU A 54 -8.07 0.63 -12.82
C LEU A 54 -9.22 1.44 -13.40
#